data_AF-A0A812ZF41-F1
#
_entry.id   AF-A0A812ZF41-F1
#
_cell.length_a   1.000
_cell.length_b   1.000
_cell.length_c   1.000
_cell.angle_alpha   90.00
_cell.angle_beta   90.00
_cell.angle_gamma   90.00
#
_symmetry.space_group_name_H-M   'P 1'
#
loop_
_entity.id
_entity.type
_entity.pdbx_description
1 polymer ?
#
loop_
_entity_poly.entity_id
_entity_poly.type
_entity_poly.pdbx_seq_one_letter_code
_entity_poly.pdbx_strand_id
1 'polypeptide(L)'
;VNAYVVQSPLFSTNPHIGKKLGLFDLYHTAMVFRQEIPGQAPRNWTVEFDSVTNVLGAVLPKIDNGTLSWNNDARYCVTPGVLWGEAHWSKMFDLALQLTSTQATKIFTDLIPSVNRTAHQSRPLYQLWRVTRREPEQTLIKDITCGDGINWILHFASTRLQVPVEAGFELKFTSILFHADRLNPVAVGSEQWPDVVKYFEGMIQATASHQTLLERLLEMLHLMPVHFVYDSNAKASGKRRWTHNRQGSAVA
;
A
#
# COMPACT_ATOMS: atom_id res chain seq x y z
N VAL A 1 -8.08 25.55 -2.55
CA VAL A 1 -7.67 24.24 -3.13
C VAL A 1 -8.32 23.18 -2.28
N ASN A 2 -9.17 22.35 -2.86
CA ASN A 2 -9.88 21.31 -2.16
C ASN A 2 -9.17 19.99 -2.40
N ALA A 3 -8.90 19.21 -1.35
CA ALA A 3 -8.31 17.89 -1.48
C ALA A 3 -9.38 16.84 -1.15
N TYR A 4 -9.65 15.98 -2.12
CA TYR A 4 -10.64 14.91 -2.03
C TYR A 4 -9.93 13.59 -1.86
N VAL A 5 -10.30 12.79 -0.87
CA VAL A 5 -9.90 11.38 -0.85
C VAL A 5 -10.79 10.63 -1.81
N VAL A 6 -10.16 9.87 -2.70
CA VAL A 6 -10.85 9.13 -3.74
C VAL A 6 -10.52 7.65 -3.65
N GLN A 7 -11.51 6.81 -3.95
CA GLN A 7 -11.33 5.36 -3.98
C GLN A 7 -11.98 4.72 -5.20
N SER A 8 -11.30 3.74 -5.75
CA SER A 8 -11.80 2.86 -6.79
C SER A 8 -11.43 1.41 -6.46
N PRO A 9 -12.19 0.41 -6.92
CA PRO A 9 -11.75 -0.97 -6.80
C PRO A 9 -10.36 -1.16 -7.42
N LEU A 10 -9.50 -1.99 -6.82
CA LEU A 10 -8.20 -2.30 -7.39
C LEU A 10 -8.35 -2.80 -8.84
N PHE A 11 -7.45 -2.35 -9.73
CA PHE A 11 -7.43 -2.68 -11.17
C PHE A 11 -8.73 -2.34 -11.92
N SER A 12 -9.49 -1.34 -11.45
CA SER A 12 -10.72 -0.88 -12.10
C SER A 12 -10.55 -0.25 -13.48
N THR A 13 -9.31 0.02 -13.90
CA THR A 13 -8.97 0.39 -15.27
C THR A 13 -9.07 -0.77 -16.26
N ASN A 14 -9.07 -2.03 -15.78
CA ASN A 14 -9.33 -3.19 -16.63
C ASN A 14 -10.83 -3.54 -16.58
N PRO A 15 -11.59 -3.37 -17.70
CA PRO A 15 -13.04 -3.57 -17.72
C PRO A 15 -13.48 -5.01 -17.40
N HIS A 16 -12.58 -6.00 -17.52
CA HIS A 16 -12.87 -7.40 -17.20
C HIS A 16 -12.67 -7.77 -15.72
N ILE A 17 -11.96 -6.92 -14.96
CA ILE A 17 -11.55 -7.17 -13.57
C ILE A 17 -12.22 -6.17 -12.61
N GLY A 18 -12.38 -4.93 -13.05
CA GLY A 18 -12.62 -3.78 -12.18
C GLY A 18 -13.82 -3.83 -11.26
N LYS A 19 -14.91 -4.50 -11.68
CA LYS A 19 -16.10 -4.64 -10.82
C LYS A 19 -15.98 -5.78 -9.81
N LYS A 20 -15.12 -6.78 -10.07
CA LYS A 20 -15.04 -8.01 -9.27
C LYS A 20 -14.25 -7.82 -7.97
N LEU A 21 -13.22 -6.97 -7.96
CA LEU A 21 -12.42 -6.75 -6.75
C LEU A 21 -13.09 -5.87 -5.70
N GLY A 22 -14.03 -5.02 -6.11
CA GLY A 22 -14.91 -4.33 -5.16
C GLY A 22 -15.79 -5.29 -4.37
N LEU A 23 -16.04 -6.52 -4.86
CA LEU A 23 -16.78 -7.55 -4.12
C LEU A 23 -15.95 -8.17 -2.98
N PHE A 24 -14.62 -7.98 -2.99
CA PHE A 24 -13.71 -8.43 -1.95
C PHE A 24 -13.20 -7.26 -1.08
N ASP A 25 -13.86 -6.10 -1.18
CA ASP A 25 -13.47 -4.86 -0.50
C ASP A 25 -12.00 -4.45 -0.70
N LEU A 26 -11.47 -4.76 -1.89
CA LEU A 26 -10.13 -4.41 -2.31
C LEU A 26 -10.13 -3.12 -3.13
N TYR A 27 -9.77 -1.99 -2.50
CA TYR A 27 -9.80 -0.66 -3.10
C TYR A 27 -8.42 0.00 -3.15
N HIS A 28 -8.19 0.74 -4.23
CA HIS A 28 -7.09 1.70 -4.34
C HIS A 28 -7.51 3.04 -3.78
N THR A 29 -6.64 3.69 -3.01
CA THR A 29 -6.91 4.98 -2.38
C THR A 29 -5.93 6.03 -2.92
N ALA A 30 -6.46 7.18 -3.33
CA ALA A 30 -5.68 8.31 -3.81
C ALA A 30 -6.24 9.62 -3.28
N MET A 31 -5.61 10.75 -3.64
CA MET A 31 -6.11 12.08 -3.31
C MET A 31 -6.12 12.99 -4.55
N VAL A 32 -7.24 13.64 -4.82
CA VAL A 32 -7.39 14.64 -5.89
C VAL A 32 -7.33 16.03 -5.30
N PHE A 33 -6.38 16.85 -5.74
CA PHE A 33 -6.30 18.27 -5.43
C PHE A 33 -6.99 19.06 -6.54
N ARG A 34 -8.04 19.80 -6.21
CA ARG A 34 -8.77 20.69 -7.12
C ARG A 34 -8.54 22.14 -6.75
N GLN A 35 -8.05 22.92 -7.71
CA GLN A 35 -7.94 24.37 -7.60
C GLN A 35 -8.99 25.03 -8.47
N GLU A 36 -9.95 25.68 -7.82
CA GLU A 36 -10.88 26.60 -8.47
C GLU A 36 -10.16 27.88 -8.89
N ILE A 37 -10.35 28.30 -10.14
CA ILE A 37 -9.76 29.51 -10.70
C ILE A 37 -10.90 30.34 -11.30
N PRO A 38 -11.15 31.57 -10.83
CA PRO A 38 -12.24 32.40 -11.35
C PRO A 38 -12.17 32.57 -12.87
N GLY A 39 -13.28 32.27 -13.56
CA GLY A 39 -13.39 32.39 -15.02
C GLY A 39 -12.63 31.33 -15.82
N GLN A 40 -12.12 30.27 -15.19
CA GLN A 40 -11.42 29.17 -15.86
C GLN A 40 -11.92 27.81 -15.39
N ALA A 41 -11.67 26.77 -16.18
CA ALA A 41 -11.89 25.41 -15.74
C ALA A 41 -10.97 25.07 -14.54
N PRO A 42 -11.47 24.29 -13.56
CA PRO A 42 -10.67 23.91 -12.40
C PRO A 42 -9.45 23.09 -12.81
N ARG A 43 -8.33 23.35 -12.14
CA ARG A 43 -7.12 22.52 -12.31
C ARG A 43 -7.13 21.41 -11.28
N ASN A 44 -6.84 20.20 -11.73
CA ASN A 44 -6.85 19.02 -10.88
C ASN A 44 -5.47 18.33 -10.92
N TRP A 45 -5.10 17.69 -9.82
CA TRP A 45 -3.95 16.78 -9.75
C TRP A 45 -4.33 15.57 -8.90
N THR A 46 -4.08 14.38 -9.42
CA THR A 46 -4.24 13.14 -8.66
C THR A 46 -2.90 12.75 -8.07
N VAL A 47 -2.90 12.47 -6.77
CA VAL A 47 -1.75 12.01 -6.01
C VAL A 47 -2.01 10.58 -5.54
N GLU A 48 -1.15 9.68 -5.96
CA GLU A 48 -1.18 8.26 -5.59
C GLU A 48 0.10 7.93 -4.83
N PHE A 49 0.05 7.01 -3.87
CA PHE A 49 1.22 6.43 -3.24
C PHE A 49 1.23 4.93 -3.54
N ASP A 50 2.25 4.44 -4.23
CA ASP A 50 2.27 3.04 -4.65
C ASP A 50 3.70 2.50 -4.80
N SER A 51 3.81 1.19 -4.97
CA SER A 51 5.02 0.51 -5.42
C SER A 51 5.54 1.10 -6.73
N VAL A 52 6.85 1.31 -6.83
CA VAL A 52 7.50 1.76 -8.07
C VAL A 52 7.53 0.70 -9.17
N THR A 53 7.14 -0.55 -8.86
CA THR A 53 7.07 -1.65 -9.84
C THR A 53 5.63 -2.05 -10.14
N ASN A 54 5.02 -2.79 -9.23
CA ASN A 54 3.62 -3.15 -9.11
C ASN A 54 3.43 -3.88 -7.76
N VAL A 55 2.19 -4.19 -7.38
CA VAL A 55 1.87 -4.88 -6.12
C VAL A 55 2.59 -6.23 -6.01
N LEU A 56 2.57 -7.07 -7.06
CA LEU A 56 3.24 -8.38 -7.00
C LEU A 56 4.76 -8.26 -6.91
N GLY A 57 5.37 -7.36 -7.69
CA GLY A 57 6.82 -7.11 -7.67
C GLY A 57 7.32 -6.53 -6.35
N ALA A 58 6.45 -5.87 -5.59
CA ALA A 58 6.74 -5.39 -4.24
C ALA A 58 6.59 -6.48 -3.16
N VAL A 59 5.77 -7.49 -3.39
CA VAL A 59 5.46 -8.52 -2.38
C VAL A 59 6.34 -9.76 -2.56
N LEU A 60 6.60 -10.16 -3.81
CA LEU A 60 7.39 -11.33 -4.14
C LEU A 60 8.87 -10.95 -4.34
N PRO A 61 9.82 -11.68 -3.75
CA PRO A 61 11.23 -11.47 -4.01
C PRO A 61 11.64 -11.95 -5.40
N LYS A 62 12.75 -11.42 -5.90
CA LYS A 62 13.62 -12.13 -6.83
C LYS A 62 14.51 -13.09 -6.05
N ILE A 63 14.70 -14.28 -6.59
CA ILE A 63 15.51 -15.35 -5.99
C ILE A 63 16.72 -15.57 -6.89
N ASP A 64 17.92 -15.41 -6.33
CA ASP A 64 19.19 -15.66 -7.00
C ASP A 64 20.12 -16.44 -6.07
N ASN A 65 20.44 -17.68 -6.43
CA ASN A 65 21.29 -18.59 -5.63
C ASN A 65 20.89 -18.66 -4.15
N GLY A 66 19.59 -18.78 -3.86
CA GLY A 66 19.04 -18.82 -2.49
C GLY A 66 19.04 -17.46 -1.75
N THR A 67 19.46 -16.38 -2.41
CA THR A 67 19.34 -15.02 -1.91
C THR A 67 18.01 -14.43 -2.37
N LEU A 68 17.27 -13.85 -1.42
CA LEU A 68 16.00 -13.19 -1.68
C LEU A 68 16.20 -11.65 -1.69
N SER A 69 15.72 -10.99 -2.74
CA SER A 69 15.79 -9.53 -2.90
C SER A 69 14.43 -8.95 -3.33
N TRP A 70 13.99 -7.86 -2.70
CA TRP A 70 12.71 -7.21 -3.01
C TRP A 70 12.95 -5.92 -3.78
N ASN A 71 12.07 -5.59 -4.71
CA ASN A 71 12.00 -4.25 -5.30
C ASN A 71 10.67 -3.60 -4.91
N ASN A 72 10.62 -3.17 -3.65
CA ASN A 72 9.40 -2.71 -2.98
C ASN A 72 9.52 -1.27 -2.50
N ASP A 73 10.29 -0.43 -3.19
CA ASP A 73 10.20 1.02 -2.95
C ASP A 73 8.76 1.49 -3.19
N ALA A 74 8.25 2.34 -2.29
CA ALA A 74 6.95 2.98 -2.44
C ALA A 74 7.11 4.49 -2.49
N ARG A 75 6.47 5.14 -3.47
CA ARG A 75 6.68 6.57 -3.78
C ARG A 75 5.35 7.21 -4.16
N TYR A 76 5.28 8.52 -4.02
CA TYR A 76 4.17 9.29 -4.56
C TYR A 76 4.31 9.49 -6.07
N CYS A 77 3.23 9.31 -6.80
CA CYS A 77 3.05 9.75 -8.17
C CYS A 77 2.08 10.94 -8.18
N VAL A 78 2.40 11.99 -8.95
CA VAL A 78 1.54 13.16 -9.13
C VAL A 78 1.21 13.29 -10.61
N THR A 79 -0.07 13.18 -10.94
CA THR A 79 -0.54 13.25 -12.33
C THR A 79 -1.52 14.40 -12.53
N PRO A 80 -1.35 15.24 -13.57
CA PRO A 80 -2.33 16.26 -13.91
C PRO A 80 -3.71 15.66 -14.23
N GLY A 81 -4.76 16.34 -13.79
CA GLY A 81 -6.15 15.91 -13.96
C GLY A 81 -6.66 15.01 -12.82
N VAL A 82 -7.93 14.60 -12.97
CA VAL A 82 -8.50 13.47 -12.24
C VAL A 82 -8.11 12.22 -13.02
N LEU A 83 -7.11 11.49 -12.57
CA LEU A 83 -6.58 10.33 -13.26
C LEU A 83 -7.71 9.32 -13.51
N TRP A 84 -7.84 8.85 -14.76
CA TRP A 84 -8.93 7.98 -15.23
C TRP A 84 -10.36 8.58 -15.19
N GLY A 85 -10.50 9.87 -14.86
CA GLY A 85 -11.77 10.57 -14.76
C GLY A 85 -12.54 10.30 -13.46
N GLU A 86 -13.49 11.17 -13.11
CA GLU A 86 -14.25 11.05 -11.85
C GLU A 86 -15.04 9.74 -11.76
N ALA A 87 -15.59 9.26 -12.88
CA ALA A 87 -16.35 8.01 -12.93
C ALA A 87 -15.55 6.77 -12.52
N HIS A 88 -14.21 6.80 -12.63
CA HIS A 88 -13.34 5.74 -12.15
C HIS A 88 -13.39 5.60 -10.62
N TRP A 89 -13.39 6.74 -9.92
CA TRP A 89 -13.36 6.86 -8.45
C TRP A 89 -14.74 6.67 -7.83
N SER A 90 -15.38 5.55 -8.17
CA SER A 90 -16.79 5.27 -7.92
C SER A 90 -17.12 4.89 -6.47
N LYS A 91 -16.13 4.55 -5.63
CA LYS A 91 -16.38 4.13 -4.24
C LYS A 91 -16.44 5.30 -3.27
N MET A 92 -15.55 6.26 -3.44
CA MET A 92 -15.42 7.44 -2.59
C MET A 92 -14.90 8.61 -3.41
N PHE A 93 -15.47 9.78 -3.21
CA PHE A 93 -14.96 11.05 -3.73
C PHE A 93 -15.29 12.17 -2.74
N ASP A 94 -14.70 12.08 -1.56
CA ASP A 94 -15.12 12.87 -0.40
C ASP A 94 -14.12 13.99 -0.14
N LEU A 95 -14.64 15.19 0.11
CA LEU A 95 -13.82 16.32 0.52
C LEU A 95 -13.21 16.01 1.89
N ALA A 96 -11.88 16.01 1.96
CA ALA A 96 -11.15 15.71 3.19
C ALA A 96 -10.44 16.94 3.77
N LEU A 97 -9.99 17.86 2.90
CA LEU A 97 -9.29 19.08 3.30
C LEU A 97 -9.70 20.28 2.43
N GLN A 98 -9.87 21.43 3.07
CA GLN A 98 -9.86 22.74 2.42
C GLN A 98 -8.54 23.45 2.70
N LEU A 99 -7.78 23.71 1.63
CA LEU A 99 -6.43 24.25 1.69
C LEU A 99 -6.36 25.62 1.01
N THR A 100 -5.59 26.52 1.59
CA THR A 100 -5.05 27.66 0.83
C THR A 100 -4.05 27.16 -0.21
N SER A 101 -3.78 27.97 -1.24
CA SER A 101 -2.77 27.63 -2.26
C SER A 101 -1.39 27.38 -1.61
N THR A 102 -1.00 28.19 -0.61
CA THR A 102 0.26 28.02 0.10
C THR A 102 0.34 26.69 0.87
N GLN A 103 -0.74 26.29 1.54
CA GLN A 103 -0.79 25.00 2.25
C GLN A 103 -0.72 23.82 1.29
N ALA A 104 -1.45 23.87 0.16
CA ALA A 104 -1.36 22.86 -0.88
C ALA A 104 0.06 22.77 -1.44
N THR A 105 0.70 23.90 -1.77
CA THR A 105 2.09 23.93 -2.24
C THR A 105 3.05 23.23 -1.27
N LYS A 106 2.92 23.45 0.05
CA LYS A 106 3.77 22.79 1.05
C LYS A 106 3.66 21.26 1.05
N ILE A 107 2.49 20.70 0.73
CA ILE A 107 2.35 19.24 0.56
C ILE A 107 3.22 18.76 -0.62
N PHE A 108 3.20 19.50 -1.74
CA PHE A 108 3.96 19.17 -2.95
C PHE A 108 5.44 19.51 -2.88
N THR A 109 5.86 20.44 -2.02
CA THR A 109 7.28 20.86 -1.90
C THR A 109 8.00 20.21 -0.73
N ASP A 110 7.28 19.89 0.35
CA ASP A 110 7.90 19.46 1.60
C ASP A 110 7.64 17.97 1.83
N LEU A 111 6.36 17.57 1.92
CA LEU A 111 6.00 16.17 2.23
C LEU A 111 6.36 15.24 1.07
N ILE A 112 5.74 15.43 -0.10
CA ILE A 112 5.86 14.50 -1.23
C ILE A 112 7.34 14.32 -1.63
N PRO A 113 8.14 15.39 -1.83
CA PRO A 113 9.55 15.24 -2.18
C PRO A 113 10.38 14.58 -1.08
N SER A 114 10.09 14.82 0.21
CA SER A 114 10.83 14.18 1.31
C SER A 114 10.69 12.67 1.29
N VAL A 115 9.49 12.15 1.00
CA VAL A 115 9.24 10.72 0.82
C VAL A 115 9.83 10.22 -0.49
N ASN A 116 9.71 11.00 -1.57
CA ASN A 116 10.18 10.54 -2.88
C ASN A 116 11.71 10.48 -3.00
N ARG A 117 12.43 11.28 -2.21
CA ARG A 117 13.89 11.35 -2.19
C ARG A 117 14.55 10.33 -1.27
N THR A 118 13.78 9.48 -0.58
CA THR A 118 14.35 8.40 0.23
C THR A 118 15.15 7.47 -0.69
N ALA A 119 16.33 7.03 -0.22
CA ALA A 119 17.19 6.14 -0.98
C ALA A 119 16.47 4.82 -1.36
N HIS A 120 16.94 4.15 -2.41
CA HIS A 120 16.47 2.80 -2.76
C HIS A 120 16.61 1.87 -1.56
N GLN A 121 15.60 1.02 -1.29
CA GLN A 121 15.55 0.12 -0.13
C GLN A 121 15.55 0.83 1.23
N SER A 122 15.17 2.11 1.26
CA SER A 122 14.91 2.84 2.50
C SER A 122 13.44 3.21 2.61
N ARG A 123 12.99 3.37 3.84
CA ARG A 123 11.56 3.57 4.12
C ARG A 123 11.05 4.88 3.55
N PRO A 124 9.77 4.92 3.15
CA PRO A 124 8.81 3.80 3.23
C PRO A 124 9.00 2.77 2.11
N LEU A 125 8.89 1.49 2.49
CA LEU A 125 8.81 0.37 1.54
C LEU A 125 7.38 -0.15 1.51
N TYR A 126 6.90 -0.52 0.33
CA TYR A 126 5.59 -1.13 0.15
C TYR A 126 5.52 -2.43 0.97
N GLN A 127 4.43 -2.58 1.72
CA GLN A 127 4.15 -3.76 2.53
C GLN A 127 2.65 -4.04 2.44
N LEU A 128 2.29 -5.08 1.71
CA LEU A 128 0.87 -5.43 1.51
C LEU A 128 0.24 -6.04 2.77
N TRP A 129 1.02 -6.83 3.50
CA TRP A 129 0.50 -7.66 4.58
C TRP A 129 0.53 -6.95 5.92
N ARG A 130 -0.63 -6.84 6.56
CA ARG A 130 -0.72 -6.50 7.98
C ARG A 130 -0.84 -7.79 8.77
N VAL A 131 0.09 -8.00 9.70
CA VAL A 131 0.04 -9.17 10.60
C VAL A 131 -0.41 -8.72 11.98
N THR A 132 -1.44 -9.36 12.52
CA THR A 132 -2.04 -9.03 13.81
C THR A 132 -2.10 -10.24 14.72
N ARG A 133 -2.02 -10.02 16.03
CA ARG A 133 -2.47 -10.96 17.06
C ARG A 133 -3.90 -10.61 17.41
N ARG A 134 -4.78 -11.62 17.59
CA ARG A 134 -6.18 -11.40 17.98
C ARG A 134 -6.34 -11.04 19.46
N GLU A 135 -5.58 -11.73 20.32
CA GLU A 135 -5.73 -11.58 21.78
C GLU A 135 -4.37 -11.49 22.49
N PRO A 136 -4.01 -10.34 23.09
CA PRO A 136 -4.66 -9.04 22.90
C PRO A 136 -4.50 -8.57 21.44
N GLU A 137 -5.45 -7.74 20.99
CA GLU A 137 -5.38 -7.17 19.64
C GLU A 137 -4.10 -6.33 19.50
N GLN A 138 -3.22 -6.76 18.60
CA GLN A 138 -1.93 -6.11 18.42
C GLN A 138 -1.45 -6.25 16.98
N THR A 139 -1.10 -5.13 16.35
CA THR A 139 -0.36 -5.15 15.08
C THR A 139 1.08 -5.59 15.31
N LEU A 140 1.44 -6.75 14.77
CA LEU A 140 2.78 -7.34 14.82
C LEU A 140 3.65 -6.87 13.66
N ILE A 141 3.06 -6.77 12.45
CA ILE A 141 3.66 -6.14 11.26
C ILE A 141 2.62 -5.19 10.69
N LYS A 142 3.03 -3.93 10.47
CA LYS A 142 2.18 -2.93 9.82
C LYS A 142 2.33 -3.04 8.30
N ASP A 143 1.22 -3.02 7.58
CA ASP A 143 1.19 -2.73 6.16
C ASP A 143 1.57 -1.26 5.88
N ILE A 144 2.05 -1.01 4.67
CA ILE A 144 2.33 0.30 4.10
C ILE A 144 1.88 0.25 2.65
N THR A 145 0.71 0.81 2.39
CA THR A 145 0.06 0.83 1.07
C THR A 145 -0.40 2.24 0.69
N CYS A 146 -1.16 2.36 -0.40
CA CYS A 146 -1.71 3.63 -0.87
C CYS A 146 -2.53 4.36 0.21
N GLY A 147 -3.29 3.64 1.03
CA GLY A 147 -4.03 4.22 2.16
C GLY A 147 -3.14 4.91 3.20
N ASP A 148 -1.97 4.33 3.52
CA ASP A 148 -1.00 4.94 4.43
C ASP A 148 -0.39 6.23 3.86
N GLY A 149 -0.09 6.25 2.56
CA GLY A 149 0.38 7.46 1.89
C GLY A 149 -0.64 8.59 2.00
N ILE A 150 -1.90 8.32 1.70
CA ILE A 150 -2.96 9.34 1.83
C ILE A 150 -3.15 9.77 3.30
N ASN A 151 -3.06 8.84 4.24
CA ASN A 151 -3.08 9.16 5.67
C ASN A 151 -1.92 10.09 6.08
N TRP A 152 -0.72 9.93 5.51
CA TRP A 152 0.40 10.84 5.78
C TRP A 152 0.16 12.25 5.26
N ILE A 153 -0.54 12.42 4.13
CA ILE A 153 -0.96 13.74 3.64
C ILE A 153 -1.92 14.39 4.63
N LEU A 154 -2.97 13.67 5.06
CA LEU A 154 -3.93 14.16 6.07
C LEU A 154 -3.24 14.51 7.39
N HIS A 155 -2.32 13.65 7.85
CA HIS A 155 -1.56 13.86 9.06
C HIS A 155 -0.63 15.08 8.95
N PHE A 156 0.06 15.25 7.82
CA PHE A 156 0.91 16.42 7.58
C PHE A 156 0.08 17.72 7.53
N ALA A 157 -1.05 17.71 6.84
CA ALA A 157 -1.94 18.86 6.77
C ALA A 157 -2.46 19.26 8.16
N SER A 158 -2.96 18.30 8.94
CA SER A 158 -3.48 18.55 10.29
C SER A 158 -2.41 18.98 11.29
N THR A 159 -1.27 18.29 11.34
CA THR A 159 -0.27 18.54 12.38
C THR A 159 0.74 19.63 12.02
N ARG A 160 1.17 19.72 10.76
CA ARG A 160 2.21 20.67 10.34
C ARG A 160 1.64 21.95 9.74
N LEU A 161 0.51 21.84 9.02
CA LEU A 161 -0.13 22.99 8.38
C LEU A 161 -1.31 23.56 9.17
N GLN A 162 -1.70 22.87 10.27
CA GLN A 162 -2.82 23.25 11.14
C GLN A 162 -4.15 23.36 10.35
N VAL A 163 -4.32 22.49 9.35
CA VAL A 163 -5.55 22.40 8.55
C VAL A 163 -6.43 21.31 9.16
N PRO A 164 -7.62 21.63 9.68
CA PRO A 164 -8.52 20.61 10.16
C PRO A 164 -8.94 19.69 9.01
N VAL A 165 -9.03 18.40 9.30
CA VAL A 165 -9.75 17.46 8.44
C VAL A 165 -11.24 17.81 8.48
N GLU A 166 -11.92 17.72 7.35
CA GLU A 166 -13.35 18.06 7.26
C GLU A 166 -14.21 17.33 8.30
N ALA A 167 -15.20 18.03 8.82
CA ALA A 167 -16.05 17.50 9.88
C ALA A 167 -16.80 16.25 9.39
N GLY A 168 -16.70 15.16 10.16
CA GLY A 168 -17.33 13.88 9.82
C GLY A 168 -16.59 13.05 8.77
N PHE A 169 -15.49 13.54 8.20
CA PHE A 169 -14.65 12.74 7.32
C PHE A 169 -13.91 11.65 8.11
N GLU A 170 -13.98 10.42 7.62
CA GLU A 170 -13.25 9.27 8.18
C GLU A 170 -12.48 8.57 7.05
N LEU A 171 -11.16 8.52 7.17
CA LEU A 171 -10.35 7.77 6.20
C LEU A 171 -10.53 6.27 6.44
N LYS A 172 -11.16 5.59 5.48
CA LYS A 172 -11.22 4.12 5.41
C LYS A 172 -10.42 3.65 4.21
N PHE A 173 -9.61 2.62 4.36
CA PHE A 173 -8.88 2.00 3.26
C PHE A 173 -8.70 0.51 3.52
N THR A 174 -8.51 -0.24 2.44
CA THR A 174 -8.31 -1.69 2.47
C THR A 174 -7.00 -2.06 3.18
N SER A 175 -7.07 -3.09 4.02
CA SER A 175 -5.90 -3.76 4.60
C SER A 175 -6.10 -5.27 4.47
N ILE A 176 -5.04 -6.01 4.10
CA ILE A 176 -5.09 -7.47 4.04
C ILE A 176 -4.48 -8.04 5.31
N LEU A 177 -5.31 -8.71 6.11
CA LEU A 177 -5.00 -9.13 7.47
C LEU A 177 -4.57 -10.60 7.51
N PHE A 178 -3.41 -10.85 8.13
CA PHE A 178 -3.04 -12.17 8.61
C PHE A 178 -3.03 -12.19 10.13
N HIS A 179 -3.60 -13.26 10.69
CA HIS A 179 -3.52 -13.49 12.13
C HIS A 179 -2.35 -14.42 12.44
N ALA A 180 -1.59 -14.07 13.47
CA ALA A 180 -0.52 -14.89 14.02
C ALA A 180 -0.46 -14.71 15.53
N ASP A 181 -0.32 -15.82 16.27
CA ASP A 181 -0.12 -15.75 17.72
C ASP A 181 1.21 -15.08 18.07
N ARG A 182 2.26 -15.35 17.29
CA ARG A 182 3.58 -14.73 17.46
C ARG A 182 4.38 -14.77 16.17
N LEU A 183 5.37 -13.91 16.11
CA LEU A 183 6.36 -13.87 15.04
C LEU A 183 7.70 -14.40 15.54
N ASN A 184 8.27 -15.37 14.83
CA ASN A 184 9.59 -15.92 15.16
C ASN A 184 10.62 -15.45 14.12
N PRO A 185 11.58 -14.57 14.47
CA PRO A 185 12.64 -14.12 13.59
C PRO A 185 13.43 -15.28 12.96
N VAL A 186 13.42 -15.44 11.64
CA VAL A 186 14.36 -16.28 10.89
C VAL A 186 15.54 -15.40 10.49
N ALA A 187 16.76 -15.93 10.53
CA ALA A 187 17.94 -15.21 10.06
C ALA A 187 18.36 -15.72 8.68
N VAL A 188 18.89 -14.83 7.85
CA VAL A 188 19.50 -15.22 6.56
C VAL A 188 20.64 -16.21 6.84
N GLY A 189 20.63 -17.35 6.15
CA GLY A 189 21.64 -18.41 6.32
C GLY A 189 21.45 -19.29 7.56
N SER A 190 20.36 -19.13 8.34
CA SER A 190 20.01 -20.09 9.40
C SER A 190 19.56 -21.44 8.83
N GLU A 191 19.48 -22.46 9.68
CA GLU A 191 18.97 -23.81 9.30
C GLU A 191 17.56 -23.77 8.69
N GLN A 192 16.73 -22.80 9.10
CA GLN A 192 15.38 -22.60 8.56
C GLN A 192 15.36 -21.78 7.25
N TRP A 193 16.48 -21.20 6.82
CA TRP A 193 16.53 -20.37 5.61
C TRP A 193 16.12 -21.10 4.33
N PRO A 194 16.50 -22.38 4.09
CA PRO A 194 16.03 -23.13 2.92
C PRO A 194 14.50 -23.23 2.85
N ASP A 195 13.80 -23.32 3.98
CA ASP A 195 12.34 -23.35 4.02
C ASP A 195 11.73 -22.01 3.59
N VAL A 196 12.37 -20.89 3.97
CA VAL A 196 11.96 -19.55 3.54
C VAL A 196 12.11 -19.41 2.03
N VAL A 197 13.26 -19.82 1.48
CA VAL A 197 13.51 -19.77 0.03
C VAL A 197 12.49 -20.63 -0.72
N LYS A 198 12.32 -21.90 -0.31
CA LYS A 198 11.36 -22.84 -0.91
C LYS A 198 9.93 -22.31 -0.87
N TYR A 199 9.53 -21.66 0.23
CA TYR A 199 8.22 -21.05 0.35
C TYR A 199 7.99 -19.95 -0.70
N PHE A 200 8.93 -19.02 -0.84
CA PHE A 200 8.81 -17.94 -1.83
C PHE A 200 8.96 -18.45 -3.27
N GLU A 201 9.78 -19.48 -3.52
CA GLU A 201 9.80 -20.17 -4.82
C GLU A 201 8.42 -20.73 -5.17
N GLY A 202 7.76 -21.40 -4.23
CA GLY A 202 6.40 -21.91 -4.40
C GLY A 202 5.39 -20.81 -4.70
N MET A 203 5.44 -19.68 -3.99
CA MET A 203 4.58 -18.52 -4.26
C MET A 203 4.80 -17.93 -5.65
N ILE A 204 6.06 -17.81 -6.07
CA ILE A 204 6.41 -17.31 -7.41
C ILE A 204 5.91 -18.27 -8.49
N GLN A 205 6.10 -19.58 -8.31
CA GLN A 205 5.64 -20.59 -9.27
C GLN A 205 4.11 -20.62 -9.39
N ALA A 206 3.39 -20.60 -8.28
CA ALA A 206 1.93 -20.57 -8.27
C ALA A 206 1.41 -19.35 -9.04
N THR A 207 1.94 -18.17 -8.75
CA THR A 207 1.53 -16.92 -9.41
C THR A 207 2.03 -16.81 -10.85
N ALA A 208 3.10 -17.48 -11.25
CA ALA A 208 3.60 -17.44 -12.64
C ALA A 208 2.66 -18.13 -13.64
N SER A 209 1.88 -19.12 -13.18
CA SER A 209 1.03 -19.97 -14.02
C SER A 209 -0.22 -19.27 -14.59
N HIS A 210 -0.59 -18.11 -14.06
CA HIS A 210 -1.81 -17.40 -14.46
C HIS A 210 -1.55 -16.28 -15.45
N GLN A 211 -2.51 -16.05 -16.35
CA GLN A 211 -2.39 -15.05 -17.42
C GLN A 211 -2.70 -13.64 -16.92
N THR A 212 -3.63 -13.49 -15.96
CA THR A 212 -4.05 -12.17 -15.49
C THR A 212 -3.54 -11.85 -14.08
N LEU A 213 -3.25 -10.58 -13.83
CA LEU A 213 -2.81 -10.09 -12.51
C LEU A 213 -3.83 -10.39 -11.40
N LEU A 214 -5.14 -10.38 -11.72
CA LEU A 214 -6.20 -10.72 -10.77
C LEU A 214 -6.07 -12.18 -10.31
N GLU A 215 -5.97 -13.12 -11.26
CA GLU A 215 -5.83 -14.55 -10.92
C GLU A 215 -4.60 -14.78 -10.06
N ARG A 216 -3.49 -14.11 -10.37
CA ARG A 216 -2.26 -14.18 -9.56
C ARG A 216 -2.45 -13.69 -8.13
N LEU A 217 -3.19 -12.59 -7.96
CA LEU A 217 -3.47 -12.04 -6.63
C LEU A 217 -4.45 -12.92 -5.85
N LEU A 218 -5.50 -13.42 -6.51
CA LEU A 218 -6.41 -14.38 -5.89
C LEU A 218 -5.65 -15.64 -5.49
N GLU A 219 -4.82 -16.21 -6.36
CA GLU A 219 -4.01 -17.39 -6.03
C GLU A 219 -3.10 -17.11 -4.84
N MET A 220 -2.43 -15.95 -4.79
CA MET A 220 -1.63 -15.54 -3.64
C MET A 220 -2.45 -15.46 -2.34
N LEU A 221 -3.72 -15.06 -2.40
CA LEU A 221 -4.64 -15.10 -1.26
C LEU A 221 -5.11 -16.52 -0.92
N HIS A 222 -5.19 -17.42 -1.90
CA HIS A 222 -5.55 -18.84 -1.71
C HIS A 222 -4.39 -19.70 -1.20
N LEU A 223 -3.14 -19.25 -1.32
CA LEU A 223 -1.92 -19.92 -0.81
C LEU A 223 -1.81 -19.93 0.73
N MET A 224 -2.95 -19.90 1.42
CA MET A 224 -3.06 -20.04 2.86
C MET A 224 -2.82 -21.49 3.30
N PRO A 225 -2.12 -21.72 4.43
CA PRO A 225 -1.67 -20.70 5.38
C PRO A 225 -0.34 -20.02 5.01
N VAL A 226 -0.28 -18.69 5.19
CA VAL A 226 0.97 -17.92 5.05
C VAL A 226 1.95 -18.30 6.16
N HIS A 227 3.06 -18.92 5.77
CA HIS A 227 4.08 -19.41 6.69
C HIS A 227 5.18 -18.38 6.98
N PHE A 228 5.57 -17.60 5.97
CA PHE A 228 6.62 -16.59 6.11
C PHE A 228 6.15 -15.23 5.59
N VAL A 229 6.47 -14.17 6.35
CA VAL A 229 6.26 -12.78 5.94
C VAL A 229 7.58 -12.02 6.08
N TYR A 230 7.91 -11.24 5.05
CA TYR A 230 9.00 -10.28 5.08
C TYR A 230 8.50 -8.96 5.70
N ASP A 231 9.12 -8.50 6.78
CA ASP A 231 8.88 -7.16 7.34
C ASP A 231 9.87 -6.18 6.72
N SER A 232 9.46 -5.57 5.60
CA SER A 232 10.26 -4.60 4.87
C SER A 232 10.51 -3.29 5.64
N ASN A 233 9.72 -3.02 6.68
CA ASN A 233 9.78 -1.77 7.44
C ASN A 233 10.21 -1.97 8.91
N ALA A 234 10.77 -3.13 9.27
CA ALA A 234 11.37 -3.38 10.59
C ALA A 234 12.56 -2.44 10.86
N LYS A 235 12.64 -1.79 12.04
CA LYS A 235 13.84 -0.98 12.44
C LYS A 235 15.04 -1.91 12.40
N ALA A 236 16.02 -1.56 11.55
CA ALA A 236 17.23 -2.34 11.37
C ALA A 236 18.01 -2.37 12.69
N SER A 237 17.70 -3.31 13.57
CA SER A 237 18.55 -3.70 14.69
C SER A 237 19.63 -4.67 14.21
N GLY A 238 20.27 -4.35 13.06
CA GLY A 238 21.36 -5.13 12.48
C GLY A 238 21.02 -6.51 11.90
N LYS A 239 19.75 -6.95 11.91
CA LYS A 239 19.33 -8.25 11.32
C LYS A 239 17.98 -8.09 10.63
N ARG A 240 17.91 -8.42 9.33
CA ARG A 240 16.66 -8.51 8.55
C ARG A 240 15.75 -9.50 9.27
N ARG A 241 14.54 -9.09 9.64
CA ARG A 241 13.63 -9.86 10.51
C ARG A 241 12.62 -10.60 9.63
N TRP A 242 12.80 -11.89 9.48
CA TRP A 242 11.90 -12.81 8.77
C TRP A 242 11.00 -13.46 9.79
N THR A 243 9.73 -13.76 9.53
CA THR A 243 8.90 -14.31 10.63
C THR A 243 8.12 -15.56 10.25
N HIS A 244 8.22 -16.61 11.06
CA HIS A 244 7.50 -17.88 10.87
C HIS A 244 6.18 -17.87 11.67
N ASN A 245 5.05 -18.06 10.98
CA ASN A 245 3.72 -18.20 11.57
C ASN A 245 3.43 -19.67 11.92
N ARG A 246 3.09 -19.97 13.18
CA ARG A 246 2.45 -21.25 13.54
C ARG A 246 0.96 -20.93 13.71
N GLN A 247 0.17 -21.34 12.72
CA GLN A 247 -1.29 -21.21 12.65
C GLN A 247 -1.81 -19.77 12.41
N GLY A 248 -2.12 -19.47 11.15
CA GLY A 248 -2.87 -18.28 10.78
C GLY A 248 -3.94 -18.63 9.75
N SER A 249 -5.19 -18.27 10.04
CA SER A 249 -6.29 -18.18 9.08
C SER A 249 -6.46 -16.73 8.63
N ALA A 250 -6.63 -16.47 7.34
CA ALA A 250 -6.93 -15.16 6.80
C ALA A 250 -8.44 -14.92 6.92
N VAL A 251 -8.81 -13.70 7.28
CA VAL A 251 -10.17 -13.19 7.15
C VAL A 251 -10.04 -12.01 6.19
N ALA A 252 -10.71 -12.12 5.04
CA ALA A 252 -10.89 -11.01 4.12
C ALA A 252 -11.93 -10.04 4.70
#